data_AF-A0A0T9Q7X6-F1
#
_entry.id   AF-A0A0T9Q7X6-F1
#
_cell.length_a   1.000
_cell.length_b   1.000
_cell.length_c   1.000
_cell.angle_alpha   90.00
_cell.angle_beta   90.00
_cell.angle_gamma   90.00
#
_symmetry.space_group_name_H-M   'P 1'
#
loop_
_entity.id
_entity.type
_entity.pdbx_description
1 polymer ?
#
loop_
_entity_poly.entity_id
_entity_poly.type
_entity_poly.pdbx_seq_one_letter_code
_entity_poly.pdbx_strand_id
1 'polypeptide(L)'
;MENARLAAEAADDLANQRALIYPNTLFLPAYPTMSMHPPGFAAVGVGPIALSPGRANDFSTNLRKALVKFNTMATSELTLPPAVIIGTDPYLKKVSDKWPLVGSVPLREMGLSPMTQLPPRGEVELRVRILMKNWDDRTFIYAVKTYTVDVATKVKVAIAQFDRLRGVYTFTTDSQPPSTFIFTPTWPPGMGSGSGSVLPQPARAPAFPQHTGTDGSFFPSNLYMTFVSPNEVDFHDYIIWFPADSGLEPVYVYFNSPRKGVVDAGHDYHPSPRTEEITGFMNLSRSKRKTLKQGGTGKRERWIDQKGRKIYEWDSQHGELEGYRVSDGQHLGAFDYKTGVQLKPADPNRNIKKYL
;
A
#
# COMPACT_ATOMS: atom_id res chain seq x y z
N MET A 1 9.24 -32.76 -5.61
CA MET A 1 9.78 -31.41 -5.35
C MET A 1 10.17 -30.72 -6.66
N GLU A 2 10.94 -31.35 -7.54
CA GLU A 2 11.36 -30.77 -8.83
C GLU A 2 10.18 -30.33 -9.73
N ASN A 3 9.14 -31.16 -9.87
CA ASN A 3 7.95 -30.80 -10.67
C ASN A 3 7.17 -29.59 -10.13
N ALA A 4 7.21 -29.35 -8.81
CA ALA A 4 6.57 -28.17 -8.21
C ALA A 4 7.41 -26.91 -8.43
N ARG A 5 8.74 -27.04 -8.44
CA ARG A 5 9.67 -25.95 -8.74
C ARG A 5 9.56 -25.52 -10.21
N LEU A 6 9.55 -26.48 -11.13
CA LEU A 6 9.39 -26.23 -12.57
C LEU A 6 8.01 -25.63 -12.91
N ALA A 7 6.95 -26.05 -12.21
CA ALA A 7 5.62 -25.45 -12.36
C ALA A 7 5.58 -23.99 -11.85
N ALA A 8 6.31 -23.67 -10.78
CA ALA A 8 6.41 -22.32 -10.26
C ALA A 8 7.24 -21.41 -11.20
N GLU A 9 8.35 -21.90 -11.74
CA GLU A 9 9.16 -21.15 -12.73
C GLU A 9 8.38 -20.90 -14.03
N ALA A 10 7.65 -21.89 -14.54
CA ALA A 10 6.81 -21.71 -15.73
C ALA A 10 5.64 -20.73 -15.49
N ALA A 11 5.10 -20.68 -14.28
CA ALA A 11 4.07 -19.71 -13.91
C ALA A 11 4.62 -18.28 -13.84
N ASP A 12 5.82 -18.10 -13.27
CA ASP A 12 6.53 -16.81 -13.23
C ASP A 12 6.89 -16.33 -14.64
N ASP A 13 7.38 -17.21 -15.52
CA ASP A 13 7.71 -16.88 -16.91
C ASP A 13 6.46 -16.50 -17.72
N LEU A 14 5.34 -17.21 -17.53
CA LEU A 14 4.08 -16.87 -18.17
C LEU A 14 3.51 -15.54 -17.64
N ALA A 15 3.68 -15.25 -16.36
CA ALA A 15 3.26 -13.99 -15.74
C ALA A 15 4.11 -12.81 -16.26
N ASN A 16 5.42 -13.00 -16.39
CA ASN A 16 6.35 -12.05 -17.00
C ASN A 16 6.04 -11.80 -18.48
N GLN A 17 5.71 -12.85 -19.25
CA GLN A 17 5.31 -12.71 -20.66
C GLN A 17 3.97 -11.98 -20.83
N ARG A 18 3.01 -12.19 -19.91
CA ARG A 18 1.72 -11.46 -19.92
C ARG A 18 1.88 -9.99 -19.51
N ALA A 19 2.82 -9.67 -18.63
CA ALA A 19 3.18 -8.29 -18.25
C ALA A 19 3.64 -7.45 -19.45
N LEU A 20 4.29 -8.09 -20.44
CA LEU A 20 4.76 -7.46 -21.67
C LEU A 20 3.64 -7.15 -22.68
N ILE A 21 2.49 -7.84 -22.61
CA ILE A 21 1.38 -7.69 -23.55
C ILE A 21 0.36 -6.63 -23.07
N TYR A 22 0.28 -6.36 -21.76
CA TYR A 22 -0.65 -5.41 -21.16
C TYR A 22 0.05 -4.52 -20.12
N PRO A 23 0.80 -3.48 -20.53
CA PRO A 23 1.49 -2.61 -19.58
C PRO A 23 0.50 -2.00 -18.59
N ASN A 24 0.78 -2.17 -17.29
CA ASN A 24 0.00 -1.61 -16.18
C ASN A 24 -1.49 -2.04 -16.10
N THR A 25 -1.79 -3.28 -16.49
CA THR A 25 -3.14 -3.87 -16.34
C THR A 25 -3.23 -4.76 -15.09
N LEU A 26 -4.31 -4.59 -14.33
CA LEU A 26 -4.59 -5.27 -13.06
C LEU A 26 -5.94 -5.95 -13.13
N PHE A 27 -5.98 -7.23 -12.74
CA PHE A 27 -7.21 -8.02 -12.70
C PHE A 27 -7.73 -8.05 -11.26
N LEU A 28 -8.90 -7.47 -11.04
CA LEU A 28 -9.53 -7.40 -9.73
C LEU A 28 -10.80 -8.26 -9.72
N PRO A 29 -11.16 -8.82 -8.54
CA PRO A 29 -12.41 -9.56 -8.42
C PRO A 29 -13.61 -8.64 -8.69
N ALA A 30 -14.58 -9.15 -9.43
CA ALA A 30 -15.92 -8.57 -9.46
C ALA A 30 -16.73 -9.14 -8.29
N TYR A 31 -17.58 -8.32 -7.68
CA TYR A 31 -18.37 -8.71 -6.52
C TYR A 31 -19.86 -8.75 -6.90
N PRO A 32 -20.44 -9.93 -7.17
CA PRO A 32 -21.87 -10.08 -7.35
C PRO A 32 -22.67 -9.52 -6.18
N THR A 33 -23.78 -8.87 -6.49
CA THR A 33 -24.70 -8.34 -5.48
C THR A 33 -25.18 -9.47 -4.57
N MET A 34 -25.24 -9.19 -3.27
CA MET A 34 -25.70 -10.13 -2.24
C MET A 34 -24.79 -11.36 -2.01
N SER A 35 -23.58 -11.39 -2.57
CA SER A 35 -22.61 -12.46 -2.34
C SER A 35 -21.48 -12.01 -1.42
N MET A 36 -21.15 -12.81 -0.40
CA MET A 36 -19.97 -12.58 0.44
C MET A 36 -18.72 -12.97 -0.34
N HIS A 37 -17.97 -11.96 -0.77
CA HIS A 37 -16.69 -12.15 -1.43
C HIS A 37 -15.59 -11.48 -0.63
N PRO A 38 -14.43 -12.13 -0.52
CA PRO A 38 -13.34 -11.61 0.27
C PRO A 38 -12.70 -10.37 -0.38
N PRO A 39 -12.02 -9.54 0.42
CA PRO A 39 -11.03 -8.60 -0.11
C PRO A 39 -10.07 -9.30 -1.08
N GLY A 40 -9.67 -8.59 -2.12
CA GLY A 40 -8.72 -9.08 -3.13
C GLY A 40 -7.48 -8.20 -3.21
N PHE A 41 -6.40 -8.77 -3.71
CA PHE A 41 -5.22 -8.01 -4.11
C PHE A 41 -4.87 -8.35 -5.56
N ALA A 42 -4.16 -7.47 -6.23
CA ALA A 42 -3.55 -7.77 -7.52
C ALA A 42 -2.27 -6.97 -7.70
N ALA A 43 -1.34 -7.50 -8.48
CA ALA A 43 -0.16 -6.76 -8.90
C ALA A 43 0.10 -6.91 -10.40
N VAL A 44 0.66 -5.85 -11.00
CA VAL A 44 1.00 -5.84 -12.42
C VAL A 44 2.03 -6.93 -12.68
N GLY A 45 1.84 -7.75 -13.70
CA GLY A 45 2.75 -8.85 -14.03
C GLY A 45 2.72 -10.05 -13.08
N VAL A 46 1.96 -9.99 -11.99
CA VAL A 46 1.70 -11.13 -11.08
C VAL A 46 0.26 -11.64 -11.24
N GLY A 47 -0.69 -10.72 -11.44
CA GLY A 47 -2.12 -11.05 -11.51
C GLY A 47 -2.81 -11.01 -10.14
N PRO A 48 -4.00 -11.63 -10.02
CA PRO A 48 -4.77 -11.65 -8.77
C PRO A 48 -4.04 -12.43 -7.66
N ILE A 49 -4.03 -11.85 -6.46
CA ILE A 49 -3.46 -12.44 -5.25
C ILE A 49 -4.62 -12.71 -4.28
N ALA A 50 -4.85 -13.98 -3.98
CA ALA A 50 -5.96 -14.44 -3.18
C ALA A 50 -5.60 -14.53 -1.70
N LEU A 51 -6.56 -14.19 -0.85
CA LEU A 51 -6.49 -14.54 0.57
C LEU A 51 -7.14 -15.90 0.81
N SER A 52 -6.60 -16.67 1.75
CA SER A 52 -7.31 -17.85 2.26
C SER A 52 -8.62 -17.42 2.93
N PRO A 53 -9.67 -18.26 2.94
CA PRO A 53 -10.96 -17.89 3.49
C PRO A 53 -10.91 -17.34 4.92
N GLY A 54 -10.07 -17.94 5.79
CA GLY A 54 -9.87 -17.45 7.15
C GLY A 54 -9.26 -16.05 7.22
N ARG A 55 -8.23 -15.78 6.41
CA ARG A 55 -7.55 -14.47 6.39
C ARG A 55 -8.41 -13.37 5.79
N ALA A 56 -9.17 -13.71 4.76
CA ALA A 56 -10.18 -12.81 4.23
C ALA A 56 -11.23 -12.45 5.29
N ASN A 57 -11.73 -13.44 6.02
CA ASN A 57 -12.69 -13.20 7.10
C ASN A 57 -12.09 -12.33 8.21
N ASP A 58 -10.82 -12.55 8.57
CA ASP A 58 -10.13 -11.73 9.58
C ASP A 58 -9.97 -10.28 9.10
N PHE A 59 -9.58 -10.07 7.85
CA PHE A 59 -9.48 -8.74 7.26
C PHE A 59 -10.82 -8.00 7.30
N SER A 60 -11.89 -8.62 6.78
CA SER A 60 -13.23 -8.02 6.79
C SER A 60 -13.76 -7.79 8.21
N THR A 61 -13.43 -8.68 9.14
CA THR A 61 -13.76 -8.52 10.57
C THR A 61 -13.04 -7.32 11.18
N ASN A 62 -11.75 -7.14 10.89
CA ASN A 62 -10.96 -6.03 11.40
C ASN A 62 -11.39 -4.69 10.80
N LEU A 63 -11.70 -4.65 9.50
CA LEU A 63 -12.29 -3.47 8.85
C LEU A 63 -13.62 -3.09 9.49
N ARG A 64 -14.51 -4.06 9.73
CA ARG A 64 -15.79 -3.83 10.41
C ARG A 64 -15.59 -3.31 11.84
N LYS A 65 -14.66 -3.89 12.60
CA LYS A 65 -14.32 -3.41 13.95
C LYS A 65 -13.77 -1.98 13.93
N ALA A 66 -12.93 -1.65 12.96
CA ALA A 66 -12.40 -0.29 12.78
C ALA A 66 -13.53 0.71 12.50
N LEU A 67 -14.46 0.37 11.60
CA LEU A 67 -15.63 1.20 11.29
C LEU A 67 -16.50 1.45 12.54
N VAL A 68 -16.82 0.40 13.31
CA VAL A 68 -17.59 0.55 14.56
C VAL A 68 -16.85 1.44 15.56
N LYS A 69 -15.54 1.22 15.73
CA LYS A 69 -14.70 2.03 16.64
C LYS A 69 -14.65 3.50 16.22
N PHE A 70 -14.51 3.78 14.94
CA PHE A 70 -14.44 5.15 14.43
C PHE A 70 -15.79 5.85 14.42
N ASN A 71 -16.91 5.12 14.33
CA ASN A 71 -18.25 5.70 14.44
C ASN A 71 -18.54 6.24 15.86
N THR A 72 -17.96 5.64 16.89
CA THR A 72 -18.15 6.07 18.29
C THR A 72 -17.10 7.07 18.77
N MET A 73 -16.07 7.35 17.96
CA MET A 73 -14.96 8.22 18.32
C MET A 73 -15.24 9.68 17.92
N ALA A 74 -15.27 10.58 18.91
CA ALA A 74 -15.35 12.02 18.71
C ALA A 74 -14.09 12.55 17.98
N THR A 75 -14.28 13.42 16.99
CA THR A 75 -13.22 13.93 16.11
C THR A 75 -12.50 15.18 16.63
N SER A 76 -13.09 15.86 17.62
CA SER A 76 -12.69 17.22 18.05
C SER A 76 -11.39 17.29 18.87
N GLU A 77 -10.79 16.16 19.25
CA GLU A 77 -9.66 16.13 20.21
C GLU A 77 -8.38 15.47 19.69
N LEU A 78 -8.35 15.01 18.43
CA LEU A 78 -7.21 14.24 17.90
C LEU A 78 -6.30 15.10 17.04
N THR A 79 -5.04 15.22 17.45
CA THR A 79 -3.99 15.98 16.74
C THR A 79 -3.35 15.20 15.60
N LEU A 80 -3.61 13.89 15.50
CA LEU A 80 -3.13 13.02 14.43
C LEU A 80 -4.29 12.14 13.91
N PRO A 81 -4.29 11.81 12.60
CA PRO A 81 -5.20 10.84 11.99
C PRO A 81 -5.19 9.48 12.72
N PRO A 82 -6.28 9.09 13.40
CA PRO A 82 -6.34 7.78 14.04
C PRO A 82 -6.55 6.71 12.97
N ALA A 83 -5.83 5.61 13.12
CA ALA A 83 -5.87 4.47 12.21
C ALA A 83 -5.89 3.16 12.97
N VAL A 84 -6.41 2.12 12.33
CA VAL A 84 -6.41 0.74 12.80
C VAL A 84 -5.69 -0.10 11.76
N ILE A 85 -4.75 -0.92 12.20
CA ILE A 85 -4.15 -1.94 11.32
C ILE A 85 -5.19 -3.03 11.08
N ILE A 86 -5.61 -3.19 9.83
CA ILE A 86 -6.60 -4.21 9.42
C ILE A 86 -5.96 -5.40 8.71
N GLY A 87 -4.70 -5.27 8.29
CA GLY A 87 -3.90 -6.36 7.74
C GLY A 87 -2.42 -6.02 7.68
N THR A 88 -1.58 -7.06 7.72
CA THR A 88 -0.14 -6.96 7.47
C THR A 88 0.31 -8.21 6.76
N ASP A 89 1.18 -8.08 5.75
CA ASP A 89 1.60 -9.22 4.95
C ASP A 89 3.03 -9.06 4.37
N PRO A 90 3.95 -10.01 4.64
CA PRO A 90 5.32 -9.98 4.11
C PRO A 90 5.41 -10.44 2.64
N TYR A 91 4.45 -11.21 2.13
CA TYR A 91 4.40 -11.58 0.71
C TYR A 91 3.97 -10.38 -0.15
N LEU A 92 2.96 -9.62 0.28
CA LEU A 92 2.58 -8.36 -0.36
C LEU A 92 3.75 -7.37 -0.41
N LYS A 93 4.64 -7.39 0.60
CA LYS A 93 5.87 -6.60 0.55
C LYS A 93 6.78 -7.03 -0.60
N LYS A 94 7.07 -8.32 -0.73
CA LYS A 94 7.90 -8.85 -1.82
C LYS A 94 7.33 -8.53 -3.20
N VAL A 95 6.01 -8.59 -3.34
CA VAL A 95 5.31 -8.23 -4.58
C VAL A 95 5.45 -6.74 -4.85
N SER A 96 5.11 -5.90 -3.87
CA SER A 96 5.12 -4.44 -4.02
C SER A 96 6.50 -3.82 -4.19
N ASP A 97 7.57 -4.51 -3.79
CA ASP A 97 8.96 -4.11 -4.07
C ASP A 97 9.30 -4.17 -5.58
N LYS A 98 8.59 -5.01 -6.33
CA LYS A 98 8.84 -5.22 -7.76
C LYS A 98 7.73 -4.66 -8.64
N TRP A 99 6.48 -4.75 -8.17
CA TRP A 99 5.30 -4.54 -8.98
C TRP A 99 4.29 -3.65 -8.27
N PRO A 100 3.62 -2.71 -8.96
CA PRO A 100 2.51 -1.96 -8.39
C PRO A 100 1.44 -2.89 -7.81
N LEU A 101 1.12 -2.69 -6.53
CA LEU A 101 0.17 -3.49 -5.77
C LEU A 101 -1.12 -2.69 -5.53
N VAL A 102 -2.26 -3.35 -5.76
CA VAL A 102 -3.59 -2.81 -5.51
C VAL A 102 -4.37 -3.77 -4.62
N GLY A 103 -5.21 -3.22 -3.74
CA GLY A 103 -6.22 -3.95 -2.98
C GLY A 103 -7.63 -3.52 -3.40
N SER A 104 -8.59 -4.41 -3.21
CA SER A 104 -10.00 -4.16 -3.47
C SER A 104 -10.88 -4.72 -2.37
N VAL A 105 -11.92 -3.97 -2.00
CA VAL A 105 -12.99 -4.42 -1.10
C VAL A 105 -14.35 -4.06 -1.68
N PRO A 106 -15.40 -4.87 -1.46
CA PRO A 106 -16.77 -4.46 -1.76
C PRO A 106 -17.10 -3.17 -1.02
N LEU A 107 -17.71 -2.19 -1.70
CA LEU A 107 -17.97 -0.88 -1.10
C LEU A 107 -18.88 -0.95 0.14
N ARG A 108 -19.78 -1.94 0.20
CA ARG A 108 -20.59 -2.24 1.39
C ARG A 108 -19.74 -2.48 2.65
N GLU A 109 -18.52 -3.00 2.52
CA GLU A 109 -17.61 -3.24 3.64
C GLU A 109 -16.97 -1.96 4.15
N MET A 110 -17.05 -0.87 3.38
CA MET A 110 -16.59 0.47 3.78
C MET A 110 -17.63 1.23 4.62
N GLY A 111 -18.72 0.56 5.03
CA GLY A 111 -19.77 1.14 5.87
C GLY A 111 -20.80 1.99 5.11
N LEU A 112 -20.83 1.91 3.79
CA LEU A 112 -21.91 2.45 2.97
C LEU A 112 -23.02 1.41 2.82
N SER A 113 -24.27 1.85 2.99
CA SER A 113 -25.42 0.99 2.73
C SER A 113 -25.47 0.60 1.24
N PRO A 114 -25.79 -0.65 0.88
CA PRO A 114 -26.09 -1.02 -0.51
C PRO A 114 -27.21 -0.19 -1.15
N MET A 115 -28.07 0.41 -0.33
CA MET A 115 -29.16 1.30 -0.76
C MET A 115 -28.72 2.76 -0.96
N THR A 116 -27.49 3.11 -0.59
CA THR A 116 -26.97 4.46 -0.81
C THR A 116 -26.85 4.72 -2.30
N GLN A 117 -27.62 5.68 -2.83
CA GLN A 117 -27.46 6.12 -4.21
C GLN A 117 -26.14 6.86 -4.34
N LEU A 118 -25.20 6.25 -5.07
CA LEU A 118 -23.91 6.85 -5.37
C LEU A 118 -24.00 7.52 -6.74
N PRO A 119 -23.48 8.75 -6.89
CA PRO A 119 -23.38 9.34 -8.20
C PRO A 119 -22.40 8.48 -9.03
N PRO A 120 -22.74 8.12 -10.28
CA PRO A 120 -21.89 7.24 -11.08
C PRO A 120 -20.55 7.91 -11.43
N ARG A 121 -20.46 9.24 -11.33
CA ARG A 121 -19.23 10.04 -11.41
C ARG A 121 -19.24 11.13 -10.35
N GLY A 122 -18.06 11.52 -9.88
CA GLY A 122 -17.89 12.60 -8.92
C GLY A 122 -17.08 12.15 -7.72
N GLU A 123 -17.46 12.62 -6.53
CA GLU A 123 -16.78 12.28 -5.29
C GLU A 123 -17.79 11.85 -4.23
N VAL A 124 -17.43 10.87 -3.43
CA VAL A 124 -18.20 10.38 -2.29
C VAL A 124 -17.36 10.50 -1.04
N GLU A 125 -17.94 11.03 0.02
CA GLU A 125 -17.27 11.08 1.31
C GLU A 125 -17.37 9.74 2.03
N LEU A 126 -16.22 9.19 2.42
CA LEU A 126 -16.14 8.02 3.27
C LEU A 126 -15.69 8.41 4.66
N ARG A 127 -16.26 7.77 5.70
CA ARG A 127 -15.83 7.90 7.11
C ARG A 127 -14.48 7.24 7.39
N VAL A 128 -14.13 6.26 6.57
CA VAL A 128 -12.89 5.50 6.63
C VAL A 128 -12.34 5.37 5.22
N ARG A 129 -11.03 5.59 5.06
CA ARG A 129 -10.29 5.27 3.84
C ARG A 129 -9.18 4.28 4.16
N ILE A 130 -8.79 3.47 3.20
CA ILE A 130 -7.74 2.46 3.40
C ILE A 130 -6.42 3.01 2.87
N LEU A 131 -5.41 3.04 3.74
CA LEU A 131 -4.04 3.32 3.38
C LEU A 131 -3.25 2.02 3.34
N MET A 132 -2.56 1.75 2.23
CA MET A 132 -1.65 0.61 2.10
C MET A 132 -0.21 1.14 2.02
N LYS A 133 0.65 0.69 2.92
CA LYS A 133 2.02 1.20 3.05
C LYS A 133 3.00 0.11 3.37
N ASN A 134 4.15 0.15 2.70
CA ASN A 134 5.28 -0.70 3.03
C ASN A 134 6.03 -0.16 4.26
N TRP A 135 6.27 -1.03 5.23
CA TRP A 135 7.09 -0.74 6.39
C TRP A 135 7.91 -1.96 6.77
N ASP A 136 9.22 -1.78 6.86
CA ASP A 136 10.19 -2.84 7.15
C ASP A 136 10.08 -4.02 6.15
N ASP A 137 9.80 -5.23 6.62
CA ASP A 137 9.68 -6.46 5.83
C ASP A 137 8.23 -6.76 5.39
N ARG A 138 7.29 -5.81 5.60
CA ARG A 138 5.86 -6.04 5.43
C ARG A 138 5.12 -4.90 4.73
N THR A 139 4.01 -5.24 4.11
CA THR A 139 2.98 -4.27 3.74
C THR A 139 1.95 -4.21 4.86
N PHE A 140 1.62 -3.02 5.32
CA PHE A 140 0.57 -2.75 6.30
C PHE A 140 -0.62 -2.10 5.61
N ILE A 141 -1.81 -2.50 6.04
CA ILE A 141 -3.08 -1.99 5.55
C ILE A 141 -3.79 -1.36 6.76
N TYR A 142 -4.05 -0.06 6.65
CA TYR A 142 -4.65 0.75 7.69
C TYR A 142 -6.05 1.18 7.27
N ALA A 143 -7.03 0.96 8.13
CA ALA A 143 -8.27 1.73 8.09
C ALA A 143 -8.01 3.06 8.80
N VAL A 144 -8.08 4.18 8.07
CA VAL A 144 -7.81 5.53 8.58
C VAL A 144 -9.13 6.28 8.72
N LYS A 145 -9.39 6.86 9.90
CA LYS A 145 -10.58 7.68 10.14
C LYS A 145 -10.44 9.01 9.40
N THR A 146 -11.44 9.35 8.61
CA THR A 146 -11.54 10.65 7.96
C THR A 146 -12.27 11.66 8.86
N TYR A 147 -12.58 12.85 8.35
CA TYR A 147 -13.13 13.97 9.15
C TYR A 147 -12.24 14.32 10.34
N THR A 148 -10.93 14.13 10.17
CA THR A 148 -9.87 14.56 11.08
C THR A 148 -8.96 15.52 10.32
N VAL A 149 -8.17 16.30 11.05
CA VAL A 149 -7.27 17.30 10.45
C VAL A 149 -6.35 16.60 9.44
N ASP A 150 -6.23 17.19 8.25
CA ASP A 150 -5.37 16.73 7.15
C ASP A 150 -5.70 15.34 6.57
N VAL A 151 -6.91 14.81 6.78
CA VAL A 151 -7.38 13.57 6.12
C VAL A 151 -8.49 13.86 5.14
N ALA A 152 -8.21 13.70 3.85
CA ALA A 152 -9.22 13.87 2.81
C ALA A 152 -10.39 12.88 2.98
N THR A 153 -11.62 13.39 3.00
CA THR A 153 -12.85 12.59 3.15
C THR A 153 -13.36 12.05 1.82
N LYS A 154 -13.11 12.78 0.73
CA LYS A 154 -13.65 12.55 -0.61
C LYS A 154 -12.84 11.52 -1.39
N VAL A 155 -13.55 10.57 -2.00
CA VAL A 155 -13.01 9.54 -2.89
C VAL A 155 -13.70 9.66 -4.25
N LYS A 156 -12.90 9.62 -5.33
CA LYS A 156 -13.42 9.70 -6.69
C LYS A 156 -14.24 8.46 -7.03
N VAL A 157 -15.42 8.67 -7.64
CA VAL A 157 -16.24 7.61 -8.22
C VAL A 157 -16.06 7.61 -9.72
N ALA A 158 -15.82 6.42 -10.27
CA ALA A 158 -15.70 6.22 -11.71
C ALA A 158 -16.54 5.04 -12.19
N ILE A 159 -17.09 5.18 -13.40
CA ILE A 159 -17.90 4.15 -14.05
C ILE A 159 -16.98 3.17 -14.76
N ALA A 160 -17.13 1.88 -14.48
CA ALA A 160 -16.51 0.84 -15.28
C ALA A 160 -17.25 0.66 -16.62
N GLN A 161 -16.50 0.55 -17.72
CA GLN A 161 -17.05 0.37 -19.06
C GLN A 161 -17.10 -1.11 -19.42
N PHE A 162 -18.26 -1.59 -19.89
CA PHE A 162 -18.41 -2.97 -20.33
C PHE A 162 -17.85 -3.16 -21.74
N ASP A 163 -16.79 -3.96 -21.85
CA ASP A 163 -16.27 -4.45 -23.12
C ASP A 163 -17.07 -5.68 -23.55
N ARG A 164 -18.00 -5.48 -24.50
CA ARG A 164 -18.85 -6.56 -25.02
C ARG A 164 -18.09 -7.65 -25.76
N LEU A 165 -16.93 -7.34 -26.36
CA LEU A 165 -16.14 -8.31 -27.12
C LEU A 165 -15.41 -9.27 -26.18
N ARG A 166 -14.94 -8.75 -25.05
CA ARG A 166 -14.19 -9.50 -24.04
C ARG A 166 -15.05 -10.02 -22.89
N GLY A 167 -16.27 -9.50 -22.73
CA GLY A 167 -17.19 -9.87 -21.65
C GLY A 167 -16.72 -9.39 -20.27
N VAL A 168 -15.96 -8.30 -20.20
CA VAL A 168 -15.36 -7.78 -18.96
C VAL A 168 -15.68 -6.30 -18.77
N TYR A 169 -15.67 -5.84 -17.52
CA TYR A 169 -15.68 -4.41 -17.21
C TYR A 169 -14.26 -3.88 -17.10
N THR A 170 -14.03 -2.67 -17.59
CA THR A 170 -12.73 -2.02 -17.57
C THR A 170 -12.81 -0.61 -17.01
N PHE A 171 -11.76 -0.18 -16.33
CA PHE A 171 -11.59 1.21 -15.90
C PHE A 171 -10.11 1.60 -16.01
N THR A 172 -9.82 2.81 -16.48
CA THR A 172 -8.45 3.34 -16.54
C THR A 172 -8.34 4.53 -15.60
N THR A 173 -7.36 4.50 -14.69
CA THR A 173 -7.13 5.57 -13.73
C THR A 173 -6.59 6.83 -14.39
N ASP A 174 -6.89 7.98 -13.79
CA ASP A 174 -6.34 9.31 -14.17
C ASP A 174 -4.93 9.55 -13.58
N SER A 175 -4.37 8.57 -12.87
CA SER A 175 -3.05 8.66 -12.28
C SER A 175 -1.95 8.50 -13.34
N GLN A 176 -0.78 9.12 -13.16
CA GLN A 176 0.34 9.01 -14.11
C GLN A 176 1.41 8.00 -13.65
N PRO A 177 1.86 7.01 -14.47
CA PRO A 177 1.24 6.49 -15.70
C PRO A 177 -0.08 5.71 -15.50
N PRO A 178 -1.12 5.83 -16.34
CA PRO A 178 -2.45 5.24 -16.10
C PRO A 178 -2.42 3.71 -15.88
N SER A 179 -3.18 3.23 -14.89
CA SER A 179 -3.42 1.79 -14.62
C SER A 179 -4.79 1.38 -15.15
N THR A 180 -4.86 0.23 -15.82
CA THR A 180 -6.12 -0.33 -16.31
C THR A 180 -6.58 -1.46 -15.39
N PHE A 181 -7.76 -1.32 -14.81
CA PHE A 181 -8.43 -2.37 -14.06
C PHE A 181 -9.35 -3.16 -14.97
N ILE A 182 -9.34 -4.48 -14.83
CA ILE A 182 -10.25 -5.40 -15.50
C ILE A 182 -11.00 -6.20 -14.43
N PHE A 183 -12.33 -6.17 -14.50
CA PHE A 183 -13.23 -6.90 -13.63
C PHE A 183 -14.02 -7.90 -14.48
N THR A 184 -13.96 -9.17 -14.12
CA THR A 184 -14.68 -10.23 -14.84
C THR A 184 -15.96 -10.57 -14.09
N PRO A 185 -17.16 -10.26 -14.63
CA PRO A 185 -18.42 -10.68 -14.03
C PRO A 185 -18.49 -12.20 -13.93
N THR A 186 -19.13 -12.70 -12.87
CA THR A 186 -19.50 -14.12 -12.79
C THR A 186 -20.63 -14.47 -13.78
N TRP A 187 -21.35 -13.46 -14.28
CA TRP A 187 -22.47 -13.61 -15.21
C TRP A 187 -22.46 -12.50 -16.28
N PRO A 188 -22.65 -12.81 -17.57
CA PRO A 188 -22.79 -11.78 -18.60
C PRO A 188 -24.01 -10.86 -18.32
N PRO A 189 -23.92 -9.54 -18.55
CA PRO A 189 -25.05 -8.63 -18.34
C PRO A 189 -26.28 -9.05 -19.16
N GLY A 190 -27.46 -9.06 -18.53
CA GLY A 190 -28.76 -9.28 -19.20
C GLY A 190 -29.29 -10.72 -19.18
N MET A 191 -28.63 -11.66 -18.51
CA MET A 191 -29.16 -13.02 -18.32
C MET A 191 -29.62 -13.13 -16.86
N GLY A 192 -30.94 -13.05 -16.64
CA GLY A 192 -31.54 -12.89 -15.31
C GLY A 192 -31.15 -13.98 -14.31
N SER A 193 -31.19 -13.62 -13.02
CA SER A 193 -31.02 -14.52 -11.88
C SER A 193 -32.12 -15.59 -11.87
N GLY A 194 -31.92 -16.66 -12.64
CA GLY A 194 -32.80 -17.81 -12.71
C GLY A 194 -31.96 -19.07 -12.63
N SER A 195 -32.18 -19.84 -11.56
CA SER A 195 -31.63 -21.16 -11.26
C SER A 195 -31.18 -21.98 -12.49
N GLY A 196 -29.97 -22.53 -12.43
CA GLY A 196 -29.60 -23.70 -13.25
C GLY A 196 -28.22 -23.63 -13.89
N SER A 197 -27.31 -24.46 -13.36
CA SER A 197 -26.04 -24.89 -13.95
C SER A 197 -24.99 -23.81 -14.24
N VAL A 198 -23.79 -24.00 -13.69
CA VAL A 198 -22.58 -23.26 -14.06
C VAL A 198 -22.32 -23.52 -15.54
N LEU A 199 -22.74 -22.61 -16.42
CA LEU A 199 -22.30 -22.65 -17.80
C LEU A 199 -20.80 -22.32 -17.82
N PRO A 200 -19.97 -23.11 -18.51
CA PRO A 200 -18.54 -22.86 -18.58
C PRO A 200 -18.28 -21.48 -19.18
N GLN A 201 -17.23 -20.81 -18.69
CA GLN A 201 -16.74 -19.57 -19.28
C GLN A 201 -16.70 -19.72 -20.82
N PRO A 202 -17.13 -18.70 -21.59
CA PRO A 202 -17.02 -18.76 -23.04
C PRO A 202 -15.56 -19.06 -23.40
N ALA A 203 -15.32 -19.95 -24.37
CA ALA A 203 -13.99 -20.45 -24.75
C ALA A 203 -12.97 -19.37 -25.20
N ARG A 204 -13.37 -18.10 -25.19
CA ARG A 204 -12.55 -16.91 -25.49
C ARG A 204 -12.33 -15.97 -24.30
N ALA A 205 -12.96 -16.21 -23.14
CA ALA A 205 -12.53 -15.57 -21.91
C ALA A 205 -11.12 -16.08 -21.61
N PRO A 206 -10.13 -15.21 -21.34
CA PRO A 206 -8.80 -15.67 -21.00
C PRO A 206 -8.91 -16.66 -19.84
N ALA A 207 -8.33 -17.85 -19.99
CA ALA A 207 -8.17 -18.78 -18.88
C ALA A 207 -7.24 -18.11 -17.85
N PHE A 208 -7.85 -17.44 -16.87
CA PHE A 208 -7.12 -16.72 -15.85
C PHE A 208 -6.55 -17.73 -14.85
N PRO A 209 -5.33 -17.54 -14.35
CA PRO A 209 -4.82 -18.34 -13.25
C PRO A 209 -5.82 -18.19 -12.09
N GLN A 210 -6.43 -19.30 -11.67
CA GLN A 210 -7.10 -19.33 -10.38
C GLN A 210 -6.07 -19.04 -9.30
N HIS A 211 -6.46 -18.19 -8.34
CA HIS A 211 -5.88 -18.01 -7.01
C HIS A 211 -4.65 -18.87 -6.73
N THR A 212 -3.46 -18.40 -7.12
CA THR A 212 -2.21 -19.00 -6.64
C THR A 212 -2.00 -18.50 -5.22
N GLY A 213 -2.71 -19.16 -4.30
CA GLY A 213 -2.55 -18.98 -2.87
C GLY A 213 -1.09 -19.16 -2.51
N THR A 214 -0.40 -18.05 -2.30
CA THR A 214 0.84 -18.05 -1.55
C THR A 214 0.49 -17.51 -0.19
N ASP A 215 0.82 -18.29 0.83
CA ASP A 215 0.33 -18.14 2.19
C ASP A 215 0.98 -16.89 2.85
N GLY A 216 0.46 -15.71 2.50
CA GLY A 216 0.86 -14.46 3.11
C GLY A 216 0.37 -14.42 4.55
N SER A 217 1.29 -14.37 5.52
CA SER A 217 0.93 -14.38 6.94
C SER A 217 0.19 -13.10 7.33
N PHE A 218 -1.13 -13.08 7.18
CA PHE A 218 -2.01 -12.13 7.85
C PHE A 218 -1.98 -12.47 9.33
N PHE A 219 -1.24 -11.69 10.11
CA PHE A 219 -1.23 -11.85 11.56
C PHE A 219 -2.53 -11.26 12.09
N PRO A 220 -3.31 -11.99 12.93
CA PRO A 220 -4.44 -11.42 13.64
C PRO A 220 -3.87 -10.51 14.71
N SER A 221 -3.50 -9.30 14.30
CA SER A 221 -3.20 -8.27 15.26
C SER A 221 -4.56 -7.89 15.84
N ASN A 222 -4.73 -7.97 17.16
CA ASN A 222 -5.82 -7.29 17.86
C ASN A 222 -6.00 -5.86 17.31
N LEU A 223 -7.12 -5.19 17.60
CA LEU A 223 -7.33 -3.82 17.11
C LEU A 223 -6.22 -2.87 17.62
N TYR A 224 -5.10 -2.76 16.89
CA TYR A 224 -4.01 -1.87 17.23
C TYR A 224 -4.35 -0.53 16.64
N MET A 225 -4.92 0.30 17.50
CA MET A 225 -5.10 1.70 17.22
C MET A 225 -3.73 2.37 17.20
N THR A 226 -3.47 3.09 16.12
CA THR A 226 -2.25 3.86 15.90
C THR A 226 -2.64 5.23 15.35
N PHE A 227 -1.64 6.07 15.15
CA PHE A 227 -1.80 7.36 14.49
C PHE A 227 -0.88 7.40 13.28
N VAL A 228 -1.42 7.79 12.14
CA VAL A 228 -0.62 8.01 10.93
C VAL A 228 -0.25 9.48 10.88
N SER A 229 0.97 9.79 10.48
CA SER A 229 1.35 11.19 10.29
C SER A 229 0.53 11.79 9.14
N PRO A 230 -0.06 12.99 9.29
CA PRO A 230 -0.76 13.70 8.21
C PRO A 230 -0.03 13.70 6.87
N ASN A 231 1.28 13.97 6.91
CA ASN A 231 2.14 14.03 5.73
C ASN A 231 2.40 12.65 5.07
N GLU A 232 1.96 11.56 5.71
CA GLU A 232 2.04 10.20 5.21
C GLU A 232 0.68 9.66 4.74
N VAL A 233 -0.39 10.46 4.86
CA VAL A 233 -1.74 10.14 4.39
C VAL A 233 -1.88 10.64 2.95
N ASP A 234 -1.41 9.83 2.01
CA ASP A 234 -1.64 10.03 0.58
C ASP A 234 -2.46 8.85 0.03
N PHE A 235 -3.74 9.11 -0.23
CA PHE A 235 -4.66 8.08 -0.72
C PHE A 235 -4.71 8.11 -2.24
N HIS A 236 -4.36 6.98 -2.84
CA HIS A 236 -4.72 6.67 -4.22
C HIS A 236 -5.76 5.58 -4.18
N ASP A 237 -7.00 6.01 -4.21
CA ASP A 237 -8.16 5.14 -4.11
C ASP A 237 -9.28 5.65 -5.03
N TYR A 238 -10.12 4.70 -5.44
CA TYR A 238 -11.24 4.95 -6.32
C TYR A 238 -12.40 4.09 -5.88
N ILE A 239 -13.61 4.61 -6.05
CA ILE A 239 -14.82 3.80 -6.06
C ILE A 239 -15.13 3.48 -7.51
N ILE A 240 -15.10 2.22 -7.87
CA ILE A 240 -15.48 1.73 -9.19
C ILE A 240 -16.94 1.33 -9.15
N TRP A 241 -17.76 2.05 -9.89
CA TRP A 241 -19.20 1.84 -9.99
C TRP A 241 -19.52 1.04 -11.25
N PHE A 242 -20.43 0.07 -11.12
CA PHE A 242 -20.95 -0.73 -12.23
C PHE A 242 -22.41 -0.37 -12.50
N PRO A 243 -22.86 -0.41 -13.77
CA PRO A 243 -24.27 -0.28 -14.13
C PRO A 243 -25.18 -1.20 -13.29
N ALA A 244 -26.36 -0.73 -12.88
CA ALA A 244 -27.23 -1.48 -11.98
C ALA A 244 -27.69 -2.85 -12.56
N ASP A 245 -27.78 -2.95 -13.88
CA ASP A 245 -28.09 -4.17 -14.63
C ASP A 245 -26.90 -5.15 -14.74
N SER A 246 -25.72 -4.78 -14.24
CA SER A 246 -24.55 -5.67 -14.21
C SER A 246 -24.65 -6.75 -13.14
N GLY A 247 -25.49 -6.57 -12.11
CA GLY A 247 -25.54 -7.45 -10.93
C GLY A 247 -24.25 -7.44 -10.10
N LEU A 248 -23.42 -6.39 -10.23
CA LEU A 248 -22.16 -6.22 -9.51
C LEU A 248 -22.26 -5.05 -8.52
N GLU A 249 -21.68 -5.23 -7.35
CA GLU A 249 -21.55 -4.18 -6.35
C GLU A 249 -20.37 -3.27 -6.69
N PRO A 250 -20.48 -1.96 -6.38
CA PRO A 250 -19.34 -1.06 -6.46
C PRO A 250 -18.15 -1.55 -5.62
N VAL A 251 -16.95 -1.31 -6.12
CA VAL A 251 -15.70 -1.75 -5.51
C VAL A 251 -14.93 -0.53 -5.02
N TYR A 252 -14.45 -0.54 -3.78
CA TYR A 252 -13.42 0.40 -3.33
C TYR A 252 -12.05 -0.19 -3.61
N VAL A 253 -11.26 0.48 -4.44
CA VAL A 253 -9.93 0.08 -4.87
C VAL A 253 -8.92 1.03 -4.26
N TYR A 254 -7.83 0.51 -3.70
CA TYR A 254 -6.79 1.29 -3.04
C TYR A 254 -5.40 0.78 -3.43
N PHE A 255 -4.48 1.68 -3.75
CA PHE A 255 -3.12 1.32 -4.14
C PHE A 255 -2.18 1.33 -2.94
N ASN A 256 -1.13 0.51 -3.02
CA ASN A 256 0.09 0.78 -2.27
C ASN A 256 0.71 2.07 -2.84
N SER A 257 1.36 2.89 -1.98
CA SER A 257 1.92 4.25 -2.24
C SER A 257 2.27 4.59 -3.70
N PRO A 258 2.15 5.87 -4.12
CA PRO A 258 2.17 6.26 -5.52
C PRO A 258 3.37 5.68 -6.26
N ARG A 259 3.16 5.39 -7.54
CA ARG A 259 4.24 5.00 -8.44
C ARG A 259 5.43 5.92 -8.22
N LYS A 260 6.63 5.34 -8.09
CA LYS A 260 7.83 5.93 -8.68
C LYS A 260 7.64 5.95 -10.20
N GLY A 261 6.70 6.77 -10.68
CA GLY A 261 6.32 6.88 -12.07
C GLY A 261 7.17 7.98 -12.68
N VAL A 262 8.30 7.59 -13.27
CA VAL A 262 9.35 8.48 -13.77
C VAL A 262 10.02 9.27 -12.64
N VAL A 263 11.34 9.24 -12.66
CA VAL A 263 12.18 10.09 -11.84
C VAL A 263 11.78 11.53 -12.19
N ASP A 264 11.00 12.20 -11.34
CA ASP A 264 11.07 13.65 -11.30
C ASP A 264 12.52 13.94 -10.89
N ALA A 265 13.31 14.37 -11.86
CA ALA A 265 14.69 14.76 -11.67
C ALA A 265 14.74 15.78 -10.52
N GLY A 266 15.19 15.32 -9.35
CA GLY A 266 15.02 16.06 -8.11
C GLY A 266 15.80 15.45 -6.97
N HIS A 267 15.22 14.48 -6.24
CA HIS A 267 15.84 13.98 -5.01
C HIS A 267 15.55 12.49 -4.80
N ASP A 268 16.39 11.63 -5.37
CA ASP A 268 16.46 10.22 -4.96
C ASP A 268 16.97 10.14 -3.53
N TYR A 269 16.15 9.59 -2.63
CA TYR A 269 16.60 9.32 -1.26
C TYR A 269 17.40 8.02 -1.22
N HIS A 270 18.57 8.09 -0.61
CA HIS A 270 19.39 6.92 -0.31
C HIS A 270 18.79 6.17 0.89
N PRO A 271 18.55 4.85 0.77
CA PRO A 271 18.11 4.05 1.91
C PRO A 271 19.17 4.05 3.00
N SER A 272 18.74 4.13 4.26
CA SER A 272 19.66 4.06 5.40
C SER A 272 20.39 2.72 5.41
N PRO A 273 21.72 2.70 5.59
CA PRO A 273 22.45 1.46 5.74
C PRO A 273 22.00 0.72 7.00
N ARG A 274 22.10 -0.60 6.96
CA ARG A 274 22.03 -1.41 8.18
C ARG A 274 23.28 -1.15 9.01
N THR A 275 23.22 -1.38 10.33
CA THR A 275 24.38 -1.09 11.20
C THR A 275 25.60 -1.88 10.78
N GLU A 276 25.39 -3.10 10.30
CA GLU A 276 26.43 -4.04 9.84
C GLU A 276 27.09 -3.60 8.52
N GLU A 277 26.44 -2.71 7.77
CA GLU A 277 26.97 -2.14 6.51
C GLU A 277 27.83 -0.90 6.74
N ILE A 278 27.83 -0.34 7.96
CA ILE A 278 28.67 0.82 8.34
C ILE A 278 30.05 0.33 8.75
N THR A 279 30.88 0.02 7.75
CA THR A 279 32.23 -0.53 7.94
C THR A 279 33.30 0.53 8.18
N GLY A 280 33.02 1.79 7.86
CA GLY A 280 33.98 2.90 7.95
C GLY A 280 34.26 3.39 9.37
N PHE A 281 33.48 2.90 10.33
CA PHE A 281 33.53 3.33 11.72
C PHE A 281 33.59 2.11 12.63
N MET A 282 34.45 2.17 13.65
CA MET A 282 34.54 1.08 14.62
C MET A 282 33.34 1.11 15.56
N ASN A 283 32.59 0.00 15.59
CA ASN A 283 31.60 -0.33 16.63
C ASN A 283 30.56 0.78 16.89
N LEU A 284 29.91 1.27 15.83
CA LEU A 284 28.76 2.16 16.00
C LEU A 284 27.55 1.38 16.54
N SER A 285 26.90 1.94 17.55
CA SER A 285 25.69 1.38 18.15
C SER A 285 24.49 2.23 17.78
N ARG A 286 23.35 1.62 17.44
CA ARG A 286 22.10 2.37 17.25
C ARG A 286 21.72 3.09 18.53
N SER A 287 21.22 4.32 18.38
CA SER A 287 20.72 5.12 19.49
C SER A 287 19.33 5.67 19.18
N LYS A 288 18.66 6.22 20.20
CA LYS A 288 17.30 6.75 20.05
C LYS A 288 17.27 7.88 19.02
N ARG A 289 16.45 7.73 17.98
CA ARG A 289 16.23 8.77 16.96
C ARG A 289 15.57 10.00 17.58
N LYS A 290 16.17 11.18 17.40
CA LYS A 290 15.68 12.45 17.98
C LYS A 290 15.45 13.54 16.94
N THR A 291 16.41 13.76 16.03
CA THR A 291 16.31 14.81 15.00
C THR A 291 15.25 14.45 13.96
N LEU A 292 14.44 15.44 13.55
CA LEU A 292 13.46 15.28 12.47
C LEU A 292 14.15 15.25 11.10
N LYS A 293 13.59 14.51 10.15
CA LYS A 293 14.02 14.60 8.75
C LYS A 293 13.59 15.93 8.14
N GLN A 294 14.36 16.42 7.17
CA GLN A 294 14.00 17.61 6.40
C GLN A 294 12.75 17.27 5.57
N GLY A 295 11.64 18.01 5.78
CA GLY A 295 10.30 17.64 5.29
C GLY A 295 9.35 17.09 6.37
N GLY A 296 9.79 16.95 7.62
CA GLY A 296 8.94 16.71 8.79
C GLY A 296 8.44 15.27 8.99
N THR A 297 8.61 14.38 8.01
CA THR A 297 8.21 12.97 8.10
C THR A 297 9.31 12.12 8.75
N GLY A 298 9.07 11.72 10.01
CA GLY A 298 9.93 10.78 10.73
C GLY A 298 11.24 11.40 11.27
N LYS A 299 12.00 10.57 12.00
CA LYS A 299 13.27 10.96 12.62
C LYS A 299 14.44 10.35 11.87
N ARG A 300 15.57 11.06 11.86
CA ARG A 300 16.83 10.58 11.27
C ARG A 300 17.28 9.33 12.02
N GLU A 301 17.77 8.35 11.26
CA GLU A 301 18.47 7.21 11.84
C GLU A 301 19.72 7.71 12.55
N ARG A 302 20.01 7.14 13.72
CA ARG A 302 21.03 7.67 14.61
C ARG A 302 21.88 6.56 15.21
N TRP A 303 23.19 6.76 15.19
CA TRP A 303 24.17 5.94 15.86
C TRP A 303 25.04 6.78 16.79
N ILE A 304 25.67 6.11 17.73
CA ILE A 304 26.64 6.68 18.66
C ILE A 304 27.93 5.86 18.59
N ASP A 305 29.07 6.53 18.69
CA ASP A 305 30.35 5.83 18.78
C ASP A 305 30.47 5.03 20.08
N GLN A 306 31.33 4.02 20.07
CA GLN A 306 31.60 3.17 21.24
C GLN A 306 31.95 3.98 22.51
N LYS A 307 32.55 5.17 22.34
CA LYS A 307 32.96 6.05 23.43
C LYS A 307 31.86 7.02 23.90
N GLY A 308 30.71 7.08 23.23
CA GLY A 308 29.62 7.99 23.57
C GLY A 308 29.91 9.48 23.35
N ARG A 309 30.90 9.83 22.53
CA ARG A 309 31.36 11.21 22.29
C ARG A 309 30.87 11.79 20.98
N LYS A 310 30.51 10.94 20.01
CA LYS A 310 30.06 11.36 18.68
C LYS A 310 28.74 10.67 18.32
N ILE A 311 27.82 11.46 17.77
CA ILE A 311 26.57 11.00 17.18
C ILE A 311 26.73 11.04 15.66
N TYR A 312 26.16 10.07 14.97
CA TYR A 312 26.06 10.06 13.51
C TYR A 312 24.61 9.93 13.11
N GLU A 313 24.14 10.78 12.20
CA GLU A 313 22.79 10.74 11.65
C GLU A 313 22.81 10.48 10.14
N TRP A 314 21.88 9.66 9.66
CA TRP A 314 21.75 9.41 8.21
C TRP A 314 21.17 10.61 7.48
N ASP A 315 21.91 11.11 6.50
CA ASP A 315 21.40 12.04 5.49
C ASP A 315 20.92 11.25 4.26
N SER A 316 19.62 11.02 4.19
CA SER A 316 19.01 10.32 3.08
C SER A 316 19.06 11.09 1.77
N GLN A 317 19.27 12.41 1.76
CA GLN A 317 19.36 13.17 0.51
C GLN A 317 20.69 12.97 -0.20
N HIS A 318 21.76 12.71 0.56
CA HIS A 318 23.12 12.63 0.04
C HIS A 318 23.78 11.26 0.21
N GLY A 319 23.14 10.34 0.94
CA GLY A 319 23.67 8.99 1.13
C GLY A 319 24.89 8.94 2.04
N GLU A 320 24.98 9.85 3.01
CA GLU A 320 26.15 10.05 3.87
C GLU A 320 25.76 10.12 5.37
N LEU A 321 26.74 9.89 6.25
CA LEU A 321 26.59 10.07 7.69
C LEU A 321 27.02 11.49 8.09
N GLU A 322 26.11 12.26 8.66
CA GLU A 322 26.42 13.56 9.27
C GLU A 322 26.85 13.35 10.73
N GLY A 323 28.08 13.74 11.06
CA GLY A 323 28.67 13.56 12.39
C GLY A 323 28.43 14.77 13.29
N TYR A 324 28.17 14.55 14.57
CA TYR A 324 27.91 15.57 15.57
C TYR A 324 28.62 15.26 16.88
N ARG A 325 29.05 16.31 17.58
CA ARG A 325 29.66 16.16 18.91
C ARG A 325 28.59 16.04 19.98
N VAL A 326 28.72 15.07 20.88
CA VAL A 326 27.72 14.83 21.94
C VAL A 326 27.68 15.95 22.98
N SER A 327 28.79 16.64 23.23
CA SER A 327 28.87 17.67 24.29
C SER A 327 28.04 18.93 24.02
N ASP A 328 27.98 19.35 22.76
CA ASP A 328 27.39 20.63 22.35
C ASP A 328 26.47 20.53 21.12
N GLY A 329 26.46 19.36 20.45
CA GLY A 329 25.67 19.12 19.25
C GLY A 329 26.27 19.71 17.99
N GLN A 330 27.52 20.22 18.03
CA GLN A 330 28.16 20.85 16.88
C GLN A 330 28.39 19.85 15.75
N HIS A 331 28.12 20.26 14.50
CA HIS A 331 28.41 19.45 13.31
C HIS A 331 29.92 19.26 13.12
N LEU A 332 30.33 18.03 12.80
CA LEU A 332 31.72 17.60 12.61
C LEU A 332 32.07 17.34 11.15
N GLY A 333 31.08 17.26 10.26
CA GLY A 333 31.24 16.96 8.85
C GLY A 333 30.36 15.81 8.38
N ALA A 334 30.36 15.58 7.07
CA ALA A 334 29.72 14.42 6.44
C ALA A 334 30.75 13.36 6.10
N PHE A 335 30.38 12.09 6.22
CA PHE A 335 31.29 10.95 6.07
C PHE A 335 30.67 9.83 5.25
N ASP A 336 31.51 9.14 4.47
CA ASP A 336 31.15 7.90 3.79
C ASP A 336 31.04 6.76 4.80
N TYR A 337 29.91 6.05 4.80
CA TYR A 337 29.62 5.04 5.81
C TYR A 337 30.43 3.74 5.66
N LYS A 338 30.94 3.45 4.46
CA LYS A 338 31.71 2.23 4.17
C LYS A 338 33.20 2.40 4.48
N THR A 339 33.74 3.57 4.18
CA THR A 339 35.17 3.87 4.25
C THR A 339 35.55 4.74 5.44
N GLY A 340 34.59 5.50 6.00
CA GLY A 340 34.83 6.44 7.10
C GLY A 340 35.50 7.74 6.65
N VAL A 341 35.74 7.90 5.34
CA VAL A 341 36.35 9.09 4.76
C VAL A 341 35.41 10.27 4.94
N GLN A 342 35.97 11.40 5.35
CA GLN A 342 35.23 12.66 5.44
C GLN A 342 34.97 13.21 4.03
N LEU A 343 33.70 13.36 3.68
CA LEU A 343 33.23 13.89 2.40
C LEU A 343 33.10 15.41 2.44
N LYS A 344 32.63 15.95 3.58
CA LYS A 344 32.44 17.40 3.77
C LYS A 344 33.02 17.85 5.11
N PRO A 345 33.60 19.06 5.18
CA PRO A 345 34.11 19.62 6.43
C PRO A 345 32.97 19.95 7.41
N ALA A 346 33.35 20.25 8.65
CA ALA A 346 32.41 20.74 9.65
C ALA A 346 31.75 22.04 9.19
N ASP A 347 30.44 22.17 9.45
CA ASP A 347 29.67 23.37 9.16
C ASP A 347 29.33 24.05 10.50
N PRO A 348 29.86 25.25 10.80
CA PRO A 348 29.61 25.91 12.06
C PRO A 348 28.13 26.27 12.27
N ASN A 349 27.35 26.43 11.19
CA ASN A 349 25.94 26.80 11.27
C ASN A 349 25.01 25.60 11.52
N ARG A 350 25.51 24.36 11.39
CA ARG A 350 24.75 23.14 11.66
C ARG A 350 24.97 22.65 13.08
N ASN A 351 23.88 22.40 13.81
CA ASN A 351 23.93 21.80 15.14
C ASN A 351 22.67 20.98 15.45
N ILE A 352 22.81 20.01 16.36
CA ILE A 352 21.72 19.20 16.90
C ILE A 352 21.55 19.36 18.41
N LYS A 353 21.98 20.50 19.00
CA LYS A 353 21.96 20.70 20.46
C LYS A 353 20.59 20.47 21.08
N LYS A 354 19.52 20.87 20.37
CA LYS A 354 18.11 20.68 20.76
C LYS A 354 17.68 19.20 20.78
N TYR A 355 18.48 18.30 20.21
CA TYR A 355 18.18 16.90 19.98
C TYR A 355 19.25 15.96 20.55
N LEU A 356 20.14 16.43 21.44
CA LEU A 356 21.12 15.58 22.11
C LEU A 356 20.45 14.51 22.98
#